data_AF-A0A535H1L0-F1
#
_entry.id   AF-A0A535H1L0-F1
#
_cell.length_a   1.000
_cell.length_b   1.000
_cell.length_c   1.000
_cell.angle_alpha   90.00
_cell.angle_beta   90.00
_cell.angle_gamma   90.00
#
_symmetry.space_group_name_H-M   'P 1'
#
loop_
_entity.id
_entity.type
_entity.pdbx_description
1 polymer ?
#
loop_
_entity_poly.entity_id
_entity_poly.type
_entity_poly.pdbx_seq_one_letter_code
_entity_poly.pdbx_strand_id
1 'polypeptide(L)'
;MKVQFEEMFPWELAQAIAEAPICYLPLGVLEWHGEHNVIGLDAIKAHAICIRAAQLSGGVVVPPLYWATDYREDLEDGKYLTGGVEKGERYHVPGNMFWLRPTTYLNLLLDIYETMRRRGFRAILAVSGHWSGGSSSRTIQR
;
A
#
# COMPACT_ATOMS: atom_id res chain seq x y z
N MET A 1 0.79 23.74 1.34
CA MET A 1 -0.59 23.24 1.48
C MET A 1 -0.51 21.86 2.09
N LYS A 2 -1.43 21.49 3.00
CA LYS A 2 -1.51 20.10 3.49
C LYS A 2 -1.87 19.18 2.33
N VAL A 3 -1.28 17.99 2.30
CA VAL A 3 -1.56 17.00 1.25
C VAL A 3 -2.04 15.67 1.83
N GLN A 4 -1.82 15.41 3.12
CA GLN A 4 -2.24 14.19 3.80
C GLN A 4 -3.71 14.27 4.21
N PHE A 5 -4.52 13.35 3.72
CA PHE A 5 -5.97 13.32 3.91
C PHE A 5 -6.38 13.35 5.39
N GLU A 6 -5.70 12.57 6.22
CA GLU A 6 -5.99 12.38 7.65
C GLU A 6 -5.73 13.63 8.51
N GLU A 7 -5.00 14.62 7.98
CA GLU A 7 -4.70 15.88 8.66
C GLU A 7 -5.55 17.06 8.14
N MET A 8 -6.36 16.83 7.12
CA MET A 8 -7.16 17.87 6.47
C MET A 8 -8.50 18.07 7.16
N PHE A 9 -8.89 19.33 7.28
CA PHE A 9 -10.28 19.66 7.52
C PHE A 9 -11.13 19.44 6.26
N PRO A 10 -12.45 19.23 6.40
CA PRO A 10 -13.32 18.99 5.25
C PRO A 10 -13.25 20.05 4.14
N TRP A 11 -13.06 21.33 4.49
CA TRP A 11 -12.94 22.42 3.50
C TRP A 11 -11.57 22.42 2.80
N GLU A 12 -10.49 22.04 3.49
CA GLU A 12 -9.15 21.88 2.87
C GLU A 12 -9.19 20.77 1.83
N LEU A 13 -9.84 19.64 2.17
CA LEU A 13 -10.03 18.52 1.25
C LEU A 13 -10.88 18.91 0.04
N ALA A 14 -11.99 19.63 0.24
CA ALA A 14 -12.85 20.09 -0.84
C ALA A 14 -12.10 21.01 -1.81
N GLN A 15 -11.28 21.93 -1.28
CA GLN A 15 -10.44 22.80 -2.08
C GLN A 15 -9.39 22.01 -2.88
N ALA A 16 -8.67 21.09 -2.24
CA ALA A 16 -7.64 20.31 -2.91
C ALA A 16 -8.21 19.45 -4.04
N ILE A 17 -9.38 18.82 -3.85
CA ILE A 17 -10.07 18.06 -4.91
C ILE A 17 -10.51 18.96 -6.06
N ALA A 18 -10.99 20.18 -5.77
CA ALA A 18 -11.42 21.12 -6.80
C ALA A 18 -10.24 21.64 -7.65
N GLU A 19 -9.08 21.87 -7.03
CA GLU A 19 -7.86 22.33 -7.71
C GLU A 19 -7.16 21.21 -8.49
N ALA A 20 -7.00 20.04 -7.87
CA ALA A 20 -6.31 18.90 -8.45
C ALA A 20 -6.98 17.59 -7.96
N PRO A 21 -7.90 17.00 -8.73
CA PRO A 21 -8.65 15.79 -8.34
C PRO A 21 -7.81 14.52 -8.49
N ILE A 22 -6.59 14.52 -7.95
CA ILE A 22 -5.61 13.44 -7.97
C ILE A 22 -5.52 12.85 -6.56
N CYS A 23 -5.67 11.53 -6.45
CA CYS A 23 -5.44 10.78 -5.22
C CYS A 23 -4.16 9.96 -5.34
N TYR A 24 -3.25 10.09 -4.39
CA TYR A 24 -2.08 9.22 -4.25
C TYR A 24 -2.39 8.16 -3.19
N LEU A 25 -2.29 6.89 -3.58
CA LEU A 25 -2.48 5.74 -2.70
C LEU A 25 -1.13 5.05 -2.49
N PRO A 26 -0.48 5.25 -1.33
CA PRO A 26 0.72 4.52 -1.00
C PRO A 26 0.37 3.08 -0.60
N LEU A 27 1.01 2.10 -1.23
CA LEU A 27 0.87 0.69 -0.95
C LEU A 27 2.21 0.13 -0.48
N GLY A 28 2.23 -0.58 0.65
CA GLY A 28 3.42 -1.24 1.16
C GLY A 28 3.06 -2.48 1.97
N VAL A 29 4.05 -3.00 2.68
CA VAL A 29 3.90 -4.14 3.60
C VAL A 29 4.66 -3.91 4.90
N LEU A 30 4.32 -4.69 5.92
CA LEU A 30 5.11 -4.89 7.13
C LEU A 30 6.01 -6.12 6.93
N GLU A 31 7.19 -5.91 6.35
CA GLU A 31 8.14 -6.96 5.99
C GLU A 31 9.52 -6.71 6.61
N TRP A 32 10.22 -7.79 6.96
CA TRP A 32 11.58 -7.78 7.44
C TRP A 32 12.56 -7.29 6.37
N HIS A 33 13.35 -6.29 6.72
CA HIS A 33 14.34 -5.66 5.84
C HIS A 33 15.76 -5.77 6.42
N GLY A 34 16.01 -6.79 7.25
CA GLY A 34 17.25 -6.95 8.01
C GLY A 34 17.26 -6.15 9.31
N GLU A 35 18.18 -6.52 10.22
CA GLU A 35 18.35 -5.91 11.56
C GLU A 35 18.63 -4.39 11.54
N HIS A 36 19.06 -3.86 10.38
CA HIS A 36 19.43 -2.47 10.21
C HIS A 36 18.28 -1.58 9.73
N ASN A 37 17.09 -2.14 9.49
CA ASN A 37 15.99 -1.42 8.88
C ASN A 37 14.65 -1.70 9.56
N VAL A 38 13.69 -0.79 9.34
CA VAL A 38 12.36 -0.85 9.96
C VAL A 38 11.43 -1.75 9.15
N ILE A 39 10.57 -2.49 9.84
CA ILE A 39 9.59 -3.41 9.24
C ILE A 39 8.62 -2.68 8.28
N GLY A 40 8.31 -1.42 8.55
CA GLY A 40 7.39 -0.61 7.74
C GLY A 40 8.01 0.10 6.54
N LEU A 41 9.25 -0.22 6.16
CA LEU A 41 10.03 0.53 5.17
C LEU A 41 9.24 0.79 3.87
N ASP A 42 8.53 -0.22 3.37
CA ASP A 42 7.83 -0.13 2.08
C ASP A 42 6.73 0.93 2.07
N ALA A 43 5.89 0.92 3.10
CA ALA A 43 4.84 1.92 3.23
C ALA A 43 5.42 3.30 3.58
N ILE A 44 6.47 3.38 4.42
CA ILE A 44 7.12 4.64 4.79
C ILE A 44 7.70 5.34 3.55
N LYS A 45 8.48 4.62 2.73
CA LYS A 45 9.09 5.21 1.54
C LYS A 45 8.05 5.55 0.48
N ALA A 46 7.05 4.70 0.25
CA ALA A 46 5.96 4.98 -0.69
C ALA A 46 5.15 6.22 -0.26
N HIS A 47 4.86 6.35 1.04
CA HIS A 47 4.13 7.50 1.58
C HIS A 47 4.92 8.79 1.41
N ALA A 48 6.22 8.79 1.75
CA ALA A 48 7.09 9.95 1.57
C ALA A 48 7.19 10.40 0.09
N ILE A 49 7.27 9.44 -0.84
CA ILE A 49 7.27 9.73 -2.29
C ILE A 49 5.93 10.35 -2.71
N CYS A 50 4.79 9.80 -2.26
CA CYS A 50 3.47 10.35 -2.56
C CYS A 50 3.29 11.76 -2.02
N ILE A 51 3.70 12.02 -0.77
CA ILE A 51 3.69 13.36 -0.16
C ILE A 51 4.51 14.32 -1.01
N ARG A 52 5.73 13.94 -1.39
CA ARG A 52 6.59 14.81 -2.19
C ARG A 52 6.01 15.09 -3.57
N ALA A 53 5.39 14.09 -4.22
CA ALA A 53 4.73 14.24 -5.50
C ALA A 53 3.51 15.17 -5.42
N ALA A 54 2.64 14.97 -4.42
CA ALA A 54 1.47 15.81 -4.20
C ALA A 54 1.85 17.27 -3.88
N GLN A 55 2.91 17.49 -3.10
CA GLN A 55 3.44 18.85 -2.85
C GLN A 55 3.92 19.57 -4.12
N LEU A 56 4.36 18.82 -5.14
CA LEU A 56 4.86 19.39 -6.41
C LEU A 56 3.76 19.56 -7.45
N SER A 57 2.76 18.67 -7.47
CA SER A 57 1.77 18.57 -8.55
C SER A 57 0.32 18.80 -8.12
N GLY A 58 0.07 19.00 -6.82
CA GLY A 58 -1.26 19.06 -6.24
C GLY A 58 -1.84 17.67 -5.95
N GLY A 59 -3.05 17.65 -5.41
CA GLY A 59 -3.76 16.42 -5.05
C GLY A 59 -3.62 16.04 -3.58
N VAL A 60 -4.13 14.85 -3.25
CA VAL A 60 -4.28 14.38 -1.87
C VAL A 60 -3.68 12.99 -1.73
N VAL A 61 -2.91 12.79 -0.67
CA VAL A 61 -2.33 11.51 -0.27
C VAL A 61 -3.22 10.90 0.80
N VAL A 62 -3.73 9.69 0.57
CA VAL A 62 -4.47 8.96 1.60
C VAL A 62 -3.51 8.16 2.49
N PRO A 63 -3.95 7.70 3.68
CA PRO A 63 -3.13 6.86 4.54
C PRO A 63 -2.56 5.64 3.81
N PRO A 64 -1.29 5.28 4.07
CA PRO A 64 -0.67 4.12 3.45
C PRO A 64 -1.34 2.81 3.89
N LEU A 65 -1.43 1.84 2.97
CA LEU A 65 -1.76 0.47 3.32
C LEU A 65 -0.50 -0.30 3.69
N TYR A 66 -0.54 -0.96 4.85
CA TYR A 66 0.51 -1.84 5.37
C TYR A 66 0.19 -3.34 5.20
N TRP A 67 -1.06 -3.66 4.86
CA TRP A 67 -1.54 -5.02 4.62
C TRP A 67 -1.69 -5.23 3.12
N ALA A 68 -1.18 -6.35 2.62
CA ALA A 68 -1.18 -6.66 1.21
C ALA A 68 -1.27 -8.16 0.96
N THR A 69 -1.26 -8.56 -0.31
CA THR A 69 -1.06 -9.95 -0.71
C THR A 69 0.35 -10.13 -1.25
N ASP A 70 0.92 -11.32 -1.04
CA ASP A 70 2.13 -11.79 -1.71
C ASP A 70 2.14 -13.32 -1.70
N TYR A 71 3.30 -13.94 -1.93
CA TYR A 71 3.56 -15.34 -1.74
C TYR A 71 3.13 -15.82 -0.36
N ARG A 72 2.57 -17.03 -0.34
CA ARG A 72 2.30 -17.82 0.86
C ARG A 72 2.61 -19.28 0.58
N GLU A 73 3.21 -19.93 1.56
CA GLU A 73 3.46 -21.37 1.58
C GLU A 73 2.93 -21.93 2.91
N ASP A 74 1.97 -22.84 2.84
CA ASP A 74 1.50 -23.55 4.04
C ASP A 74 2.45 -24.72 4.34
N LEU A 75 2.88 -24.83 5.60
CA LEU A 75 3.79 -25.86 6.07
C LEU A 75 3.04 -27.04 6.71
N GLU A 76 3.68 -28.21 6.75
CA GLU A 76 3.07 -29.45 7.29
C GLU A 76 2.69 -29.33 8.78
N ASP A 77 3.35 -28.47 9.55
CA ASP A 77 3.12 -28.25 10.99
C ASP A 77 2.02 -27.22 11.29
N GLY A 78 1.31 -26.74 10.27
CA GLY A 78 0.22 -25.76 10.39
C GLY A 78 0.68 -24.31 10.47
N LYS A 79 1.99 -24.04 10.41
CA LYS A 79 2.51 -22.69 10.17
C LYS A 79 2.43 -22.35 8.68
N TYR A 80 2.73 -21.10 8.36
CA TYR A 80 2.83 -20.65 6.99
C TYR A 80 3.97 -19.65 6.86
N LEU A 81 4.53 -19.59 5.65
CA LEU A 81 5.48 -18.56 5.27
C LEU A 81 4.81 -17.49 4.42
N THR A 82 5.29 -16.25 4.48
CA THR A 82 4.83 -15.13 3.65
C THR A 82 5.96 -14.31 3.07
N GLY A 83 5.74 -13.79 1.86
CA GLY A 83 6.72 -12.96 1.16
C GLY A 83 7.90 -13.76 0.60
N GLY A 84 8.80 -13.05 -0.07
CA GLY A 84 10.02 -13.65 -0.65
C GLY A 84 11.12 -13.91 0.38
N VAL A 85 11.13 -13.13 1.47
CA VAL A 85 12.21 -13.09 2.47
C VAL A 85 12.23 -14.35 3.35
N GLU A 86 11.07 -14.96 3.60
CA GLU A 86 10.97 -16.21 4.37
C GLU A 86 11.42 -17.45 3.59
N LYS A 87 11.62 -17.32 2.27
CA LYS A 87 12.06 -18.41 1.41
C LYS A 87 13.60 -18.46 1.36
N GLY A 88 14.19 -19.37 2.14
CA GLY A 88 15.62 -19.70 2.07
C GLY A 88 16.49 -19.14 3.20
N GLU A 89 15.95 -18.26 4.04
CA GLU A 89 16.59 -17.81 5.27
C GLU A 89 15.95 -18.51 6.48
N ARG A 90 16.72 -18.66 7.56
CA ARG A 90 16.32 -19.33 8.81
C ARG A 90 14.93 -18.86 9.27
N TYR A 91 14.15 -19.76 9.87
CA TYR A 91 12.81 -19.59 10.48
C TYR A 91 12.62 -18.43 11.51
N HIS A 92 13.45 -17.40 11.48
CA HIS A 92 13.52 -16.27 12.40
C HIS A 92 13.72 -14.96 11.63
N VAL A 93 12.77 -14.59 10.78
CA VAL A 93 12.62 -13.20 10.32
C VAL A 93 11.49 -12.54 11.11
N PRO A 94 11.80 -11.89 12.25
CA PRO A 94 10.76 -11.33 13.09
C PRO A 94 10.11 -10.12 12.40
N GLY A 95 8.78 -10.05 12.44
CA GLY A 95 8.05 -8.84 12.07
C GLY A 95 7.27 -8.88 10.76
N ASN A 96 7.38 -9.94 9.96
CA ASN A 96 6.50 -10.12 8.80
C ASN A 96 5.03 -10.23 9.25
N MET A 97 4.22 -9.23 8.91
CA MET A 97 2.83 -9.13 9.36
C MET A 97 1.97 -8.32 8.38
N PHE A 98 1.83 -8.81 7.15
CA PHE A 98 1.06 -8.08 6.13
C PHE A 98 0.05 -8.91 5.36
N TRP A 99 0.13 -10.25 5.43
CA TRP A 99 -0.52 -11.10 4.43
C TRP A 99 -2.04 -11.09 4.52
N LEU A 100 -2.67 -10.83 3.38
CA LEU A 100 -4.07 -10.99 3.07
C LEU A 100 -4.20 -11.99 1.92
N ARG A 101 -5.31 -12.73 1.89
CA ARG A 101 -5.68 -13.53 0.72
C ARG A 101 -5.74 -12.64 -0.53
N PRO A 102 -5.26 -13.10 -1.70
CA PRO A 102 -5.31 -12.31 -2.93
C PRO A 102 -6.69 -11.75 -3.26
N THR A 103 -7.75 -12.55 -3.08
CA THR A 103 -9.13 -12.12 -3.33
C THR A 103 -9.61 -11.08 -2.32
N THR A 104 -9.20 -11.20 -1.05
CA THR A 104 -9.50 -10.21 -0.01
C THR A 104 -8.80 -8.88 -0.32
N TYR A 105 -7.53 -8.93 -0.71
CA TYR A 105 -6.78 -7.72 -1.07
C TYR A 105 -7.32 -7.05 -2.33
N LEU A 106 -7.66 -7.82 -3.37
CA LEU A 106 -8.30 -7.29 -4.57
C LEU A 106 -9.62 -6.60 -4.25
N ASN A 107 -10.51 -7.26 -3.50
CA ASN A 107 -11.80 -6.68 -3.14
C ASN A 107 -11.63 -5.42 -2.28
N LEU A 108 -10.69 -5.43 -1.33
CA LEU A 108 -10.34 -4.26 -0.54
C LEU A 108 -9.90 -3.09 -1.44
N LEU A 109 -9.00 -3.32 -2.39
CA LEU A 109 -8.55 -2.27 -3.31
C LEU A 109 -9.68 -1.75 -4.20
N LEU A 110 -10.55 -2.63 -4.70
CA LEU A 110 -11.72 -2.23 -5.50
C LEU A 110 -12.66 -1.33 -4.70
N ASP A 111 -12.95 -1.68 -3.44
CA ASP A 111 -13.78 -0.86 -2.56
C ASP A 111 -13.13 0.50 -2.26
N ILE A 112 -11.81 0.52 -2.02
CA ILE A 112 -11.05 1.75 -1.82
C ILE A 112 -11.12 2.63 -3.08
N TYR A 113 -10.88 2.08 -4.26
CA TYR A 113 -10.96 2.84 -5.52
C TYR A 113 -12.35 3.39 -5.77
N GLU A 114 -13.40 2.62 -5.49
CA GLU A 114 -14.77 3.09 -5.62
C GLU A 114 -15.07 4.25 -4.67
N THR A 115 -14.61 4.18 -3.41
CA THR A 115 -14.81 5.29 -2.46
C THR A 115 -14.04 6.56 -2.85
N MET A 116 -12.82 6.42 -3.38
CA MET A 116 -12.04 7.53 -3.92
C MET A 116 -12.74 8.18 -5.12
N ARG A 117 -13.18 7.37 -6.09
CA ARG A 117 -13.91 7.82 -7.27
C ARG A 117 -15.21 8.53 -6.87
N ARG A 118 -15.99 7.94 -5.95
CA ARG A 118 -17.22 8.53 -5.41
C ARG A 118 -16.98 9.87 -4.72
N ARG A 119 -15.81 10.07 -4.09
CA ARG A 119 -15.46 11.33 -3.41
C ARG A 119 -15.18 12.48 -4.37
N GLY A 120 -14.81 12.18 -5.63
CA GLY A 120 -14.56 13.18 -6.68
C GLY A 120 -13.15 13.15 -7.27
N PHE A 121 -12.30 12.21 -6.85
CA PHE A 121 -11.01 11.99 -7.50
C PHE A 121 -11.20 11.45 -8.92
N ARG A 122 -10.42 11.97 -9.87
CA ARG A 122 -10.45 11.61 -11.30
C ARG A 122 -9.22 10.82 -11.74
N ALA A 123 -8.14 10.89 -10.97
CA ALA A 123 -6.95 10.06 -11.16
C ALA A 123 -6.53 9.46 -9.82
N ILE A 124 -6.17 8.19 -9.82
CA ILE A 124 -5.62 7.49 -8.65
C ILE A 124 -4.24 6.96 -9.04
N LEU A 125 -3.21 7.42 -8.32
CA LEU A 125 -1.83 6.93 -8.47
C LEU A 125 -1.54 5.98 -7.32
N ALA A 126 -1.62 4.68 -7.60
CA ALA A 126 -1.18 3.64 -6.68
C ALA A 126 0.34 3.49 -6.77
N VAL A 127 1.04 3.76 -5.67
CA VAL A 127 2.51 3.68 -5.60
C VAL A 127 2.88 2.49 -4.71
N SER A 128 3.40 1.43 -5.32
CA SER A 128 3.89 0.26 -4.58
C SER A 128 5.30 0.50 -4.05
N GLY A 129 5.46 0.42 -2.74
CA GLY A 129 6.75 0.34 -2.06
C GLY A 129 7.31 -1.08 -2.01
N HIS A 130 6.48 -2.10 -2.22
CA HIS A 130 6.84 -3.51 -2.20
C HIS A 130 6.94 -4.10 -3.60
N TRP A 131 7.86 -5.04 -3.81
CA TRP A 131 7.94 -5.83 -5.02
C TRP A 131 7.61 -7.30 -4.73
N SER A 132 6.58 -7.84 -5.39
CA SER A 132 6.24 -9.26 -5.34
C SER A 132 6.56 -9.95 -6.66
N GLY A 133 7.10 -11.16 -6.58
CA GLY A 133 7.43 -11.99 -7.74
C GLY A 133 6.20 -12.51 -8.47
N GLY A 134 5.61 -11.70 -9.36
CA GLY A 134 4.77 -12.13 -10.50
C GLY A 134 3.47 -12.92 -10.26
N SER A 135 3.11 -13.27 -9.03
CA SER A 135 1.85 -13.99 -8.71
C SER A 135 0.66 -13.05 -8.53
N SER A 136 0.89 -11.79 -8.17
CA SER A 136 -0.14 -10.78 -7.90
C SER A 136 -0.67 -10.11 -9.17
N SER A 137 0.16 -9.93 -10.20
CA SER A 137 -0.19 -9.17 -11.41
C SER A 137 -0.95 -9.97 -12.48
N ARG A 138 -0.90 -11.30 -12.48
CA ARG A 138 -1.65 -12.13 -13.46
C ARG A 138 -3.15 -12.21 -13.18
N THR A 139 -3.59 -11.85 -11.97
CA THR A 139 -5.00 -11.95 -11.56
C THR A 139 -5.79 -10.66 -11.85
N ILE A 140 -5.11 -9.55 -12.17
CA ILE A 140 -5.71 -8.21 -12.36
C ILE A 140 -5.78 -7.84 -13.86
N GLN A 141 -5.93 -8.85 -14.73
CA GLN A 141 -6.28 -8.66 -16.13
C GLN A 141 -7.57 -9.43 -16.41
N ARG A 142 -8.70 -8.90 -15.94
CA ARG A 142 -10.02 -9.20 -16.49
C ARG A 142 -10.87 -7.94 -16.48
#